data_AF-K9RVT7-F1
#
_entry.id   AF-K9RVT7-F1
#
_cell.length_a   1.000
_cell.length_b   1.000
_cell.length_c   1.000
_cell.angle_alpha   90.00
_cell.angle_beta   90.00
_cell.angle_gamma   90.00
#
_symmetry.space_group_name_H-M   'P 1'
#
loop_
_entity.id
_entity.type
_entity.pdbx_description
1 polymer ?
#
loop_
_entity_poly.entity_id
_entity_poly.type
_entity_poly.pdbx_seq_one_letter_code
_entity_poly.pdbx_strand_id
1 'polypeptide(L)'
;MLRLIYTLNAMKKRNGQFNPKRRIQKIEACDFKSLAELASQARYGGNPEHKKNPGDFGLTPPSGPRPGKSLCDSVKVFTKQEALELLKQGMKTGLISDRVEGQWPKNVWSVMEDKIPLEAQLESAEEGTYHGYPMQTEDPFCEEVIKQWRIRRELPKL
;
A
#
# COMPACT_ATOMS: atom_id res chain seq x y z
N MET A 1 -5.09 22.37 -46.24
CA MET A 1 -6.01 22.28 -45.09
C MET A 1 -5.76 20.92 -44.41
N LEU A 2 -4.80 20.86 -43.47
CA LEU A 2 -4.34 19.61 -42.83
C LEU A 2 -5.32 19.18 -41.73
N ARG A 3 -5.82 17.94 -41.79
CA ARG A 3 -6.53 17.28 -40.68
C ARG A 3 -5.48 16.70 -39.72
N LEU A 4 -5.42 17.21 -38.49
CA LEU A 4 -4.69 16.55 -37.40
C LEU A 4 -5.44 15.26 -37.01
N ILE A 5 -4.76 14.13 -37.14
CA ILE A 5 -5.19 12.85 -36.58
C ILE A 5 -4.63 12.80 -35.15
N TYR A 6 -5.47 13.05 -34.14
CA TYR A 6 -5.14 12.72 -32.76
C TYR A 6 -5.33 11.22 -32.57
N THR A 7 -4.26 10.44 -32.72
CA THR A 7 -4.25 9.05 -32.27
C THR A 7 -4.16 9.06 -30.74
N LEU A 8 -5.30 9.02 -30.07
CA LEU A 8 -5.38 8.61 -28.68
C LEU A 8 -4.81 7.20 -28.58
N ASN A 9 -3.58 7.08 -28.08
CA ASN A 9 -3.03 5.79 -27.68
C ASN A 9 -3.89 5.26 -26.53
N ALA A 10 -4.89 4.45 -26.86
CA ALA A 10 -5.63 3.66 -25.89
C ALA A 10 -4.61 2.81 -25.12
N MET A 11 -4.39 3.12 -23.84
CA MET A 11 -3.59 2.27 -22.95
C MET A 11 -4.20 0.87 -22.98
N LYS A 12 -3.50 -0.07 -23.61
CA LYS A 12 -3.82 -1.49 -23.58
C LYS A 12 -3.99 -1.90 -22.11
N LYS A 13 -5.19 -2.40 -21.75
CA LYS A 13 -5.41 -3.08 -20.48
C LYS A 13 -4.28 -4.10 -20.32
N ARG A 14 -3.46 -3.99 -19.27
CA ARG A 14 -2.53 -5.06 -18.90
C ARG A 14 -3.41 -6.30 -18.71
N ASN A 15 -3.14 -7.35 -19.49
CA ASN A 15 -3.85 -8.64 -19.43
C ASN A 15 -4.17 -8.94 -17.96
N GLY A 16 -5.44 -9.21 -17.64
CA GLY A 16 -6.01 -9.26 -16.27
C GLY A 16 -5.45 -10.32 -15.32
N GLN A 17 -4.15 -10.55 -15.34
CA GLN A 17 -3.37 -11.32 -14.40
C GLN A 17 -2.69 -10.38 -13.41
N PHE A 18 -3.00 -10.57 -12.13
CA PHE A 18 -2.28 -9.94 -11.03
C PHE A 18 -0.81 -10.34 -11.05
N ASN A 19 0.04 -9.47 -10.53
CA ASN A 19 1.41 -9.84 -10.22
C ASN A 19 1.39 -11.10 -9.33
N PRO A 20 1.92 -12.26 -9.76
CA PRO A 20 1.82 -13.51 -9.02
C PRO A 20 2.57 -13.48 -7.67
N LYS A 21 3.33 -12.41 -7.43
CA LYS A 21 4.01 -12.13 -6.16
C LYS A 21 3.10 -11.46 -5.13
N ARG A 22 1.98 -10.86 -5.55
CA ARG A 22 0.95 -10.29 -4.67
C ARG A 22 -0.07 -11.37 -4.32
N ARG A 23 0.21 -12.10 -3.25
CA ARG A 23 -0.66 -13.14 -2.71
C ARG A 23 -0.96 -12.85 -1.25
N ILE A 24 -2.24 -12.92 -0.90
CA ILE A 24 -2.74 -12.66 0.45
C ILE A 24 -2.67 -13.96 1.25
N GLN A 25 -2.13 -13.88 2.47
CA GLN A 25 -2.12 -14.99 3.43
C GLN A 25 -3.56 -15.44 3.70
N LYS A 26 -3.80 -16.75 3.66
CA LYS A 26 -5.10 -17.33 4.02
C LYS A 26 -5.43 -17.02 5.48
N ILE A 27 -6.68 -16.65 5.75
CA ILE A 27 -7.13 -16.22 7.09
C ILE A 27 -6.87 -17.32 8.12
N GLU A 28 -7.08 -18.58 7.76
CA GLU A 28 -6.94 -19.74 8.64
C GLU A 28 -5.48 -20.00 9.03
N ALA A 29 -4.54 -19.42 8.28
CA ALA A 29 -3.11 -19.52 8.53
C ALA A 29 -2.52 -18.22 9.11
N CYS A 30 -3.36 -17.25 9.51
CA CYS A 30 -2.93 -16.05 10.21
C CYS A 30 -2.76 -16.33 11.71
N ASP A 31 -1.57 -16.10 12.23
CA ASP A 31 -1.35 -15.96 13.67
C ASP A 31 -1.60 -14.51 14.08
N PHE A 32 -2.83 -14.21 14.48
CA PHE A 32 -3.25 -12.85 14.84
C PHE A 32 -2.49 -12.28 16.03
N LYS A 33 -2.02 -13.13 16.96
CA LYS A 33 -1.24 -12.67 18.11
C LYS A 33 0.14 -12.18 17.65
N SER A 34 0.85 -13.01 16.89
CA SER A 34 2.15 -12.62 16.31
C SER A 34 2.02 -11.39 15.42
N LEU A 35 0.94 -11.29 14.64
CA LEU A 35 0.69 -10.12 13.79
C LEU A 35 0.41 -8.84 14.60
N ALA A 36 -0.27 -8.93 15.74
CA ALA A 36 -0.46 -7.81 16.64
C ALA A 36 0.87 -7.35 17.27
N GLU A 37 1.75 -8.30 17.62
CA GLU A 37 3.09 -8.03 18.11
C GLU A 37 3.95 -7.34 17.03
N LEU A 38 3.92 -7.83 15.79
CA LEU A 38 4.59 -7.19 14.65
C LEU A 38 4.04 -5.78 14.38
N ALA A 39 2.71 -5.61 14.43
CA ALA A 39 2.09 -4.30 14.27
C ALA A 39 2.55 -3.30 15.34
N SER A 40 2.83 -3.75 16.57
CA SER A 40 3.36 -2.87 17.61
C SER A 40 4.77 -2.34 17.29
N GLN A 41 5.56 -3.15 16.59
CA GLN A 41 6.97 -2.89 16.27
C GLN A 41 7.18 -2.21 14.91
N ALA A 42 6.22 -2.38 13.99
CA ALA A 42 6.32 -1.90 12.61
C ALA A 42 6.57 -0.38 12.55
N ARG A 43 7.40 -0.01 11.57
CA ARG A 43 7.76 1.38 11.28
C ARG A 43 7.29 1.75 9.88
N TYR A 44 6.92 3.01 9.71
CA TYR A 44 6.58 3.55 8.40
C TYR A 44 7.73 4.42 7.90
N GLY A 45 8.35 4.01 6.81
CA GLY A 45 9.34 4.76 6.07
C GLY A 45 8.73 5.97 5.38
N GLY A 46 9.55 6.96 5.04
CA GLY A 46 9.09 8.15 4.33
C GLY A 46 9.82 8.31 3.01
N ASN A 47 9.12 8.22 1.88
CA ASN A 47 9.65 8.78 0.64
C ASN A 47 9.28 10.28 0.56
N PRO A 48 10.24 11.21 0.48
CA PRO A 48 9.98 12.64 0.27
C PRO A 48 9.53 12.98 -1.15
N GLU A 49 9.68 12.08 -2.13
CA GLU A 49 9.42 12.38 -3.56
C GLU A 49 7.93 12.62 -3.92
N HIS A 50 6.99 12.49 -2.98
CA HIS A 50 5.54 12.63 -3.23
C HIS A 50 4.80 13.44 -2.16
N LYS A 51 5.48 14.35 -1.45
CA LYS A 51 4.87 15.12 -0.36
C LYS A 51 4.90 16.60 -0.62
N LYS A 52 3.71 17.21 -0.60
CA LYS A 52 3.51 18.66 -0.73
C LYS A 52 4.18 19.46 0.41
N ASN A 53 4.45 18.82 1.55
CA ASN A 53 5.12 19.37 2.73
C ASN A 53 6.28 18.46 3.20
N PRO A 54 7.54 18.72 2.80
CA PRO A 54 8.70 17.90 3.17
C PRO A 54 9.15 18.04 4.64
N GLY A 55 8.67 19.03 5.39
CA GLY A 55 9.07 19.32 6.76
C GLY A 55 8.76 18.21 7.79
N ASP A 56 7.69 17.44 7.59
CA ASP A 56 7.24 16.43 8.56
C ASP A 56 8.07 15.13 8.58
N PHE A 57 9.08 15.00 7.71
CA PHE A 57 9.83 13.76 7.53
C PHE A 57 11.31 13.85 7.94
N GLY A 58 11.80 15.02 8.38
CA GLY A 58 13.18 15.18 8.84
C GLY A 58 14.24 14.97 7.75
N LEU A 59 13.90 15.27 6.49
CA LEU A 59 14.78 15.02 5.33
C LEU A 59 15.33 16.34 4.77
N THR A 60 16.66 16.45 4.77
CA THR A 60 17.43 17.52 4.12
C THR A 60 18.35 16.92 3.05
N PRO A 61 18.44 17.50 1.83
CA PRO A 61 17.72 18.65 1.27
C PRO A 61 16.45 18.27 0.47
N PRO A 62 15.55 19.22 0.16
CA PRO A 62 14.31 18.94 -0.57
C PRO A 62 14.57 18.45 -1.99
N SER A 63 14.11 17.24 -2.31
CA SER A 63 14.06 16.73 -3.69
C SER A 63 12.88 17.35 -4.41
N GLY A 64 13.15 18.17 -5.43
CA GLY A 64 12.09 18.70 -6.31
C GLY A 64 11.37 17.56 -7.04
N PRO A 65 10.06 17.72 -7.36
CA PRO A 65 9.31 16.69 -8.05
C PRO A 65 9.93 16.41 -9.43
N ARG A 66 10.33 15.14 -9.68
CA ARG A 66 10.83 14.74 -11.00
C ARG A 66 9.69 14.78 -12.03
N PRO A 67 9.89 15.39 -13.21
CA PRO A 67 8.88 15.39 -14.28
C PRO A 67 8.56 13.96 -14.72
N GLY A 68 7.28 13.58 -14.71
CA GLY A 68 6.80 12.32 -15.28
C GLY A 68 6.38 11.23 -14.29
N LYS A 69 6.47 11.44 -12.97
CA LYS A 69 5.73 10.62 -12.00
C LYS A 69 4.42 11.31 -11.66
N SER A 70 3.31 10.67 -12.00
CA SER A 70 1.97 11.07 -11.60
C SER A 70 1.97 11.42 -10.11
N LEU A 71 1.71 12.69 -9.81
CA LEU A 71 1.35 13.14 -8.47
C LEU A 71 0.19 12.24 -8.01
N CYS A 72 0.38 11.45 -6.97
CA CYS A 72 -0.72 10.85 -6.23
C CYS A 72 -1.43 11.95 -5.41
N ASP A 73 -1.89 13.00 -6.08
CA ASP A 73 -2.72 14.07 -5.50
C ASP A 73 -4.11 13.55 -5.11
N SER A 74 -4.48 12.34 -5.55
CA SER A 74 -5.79 11.75 -5.33
C SER A 74 -5.98 11.09 -3.97
N VAL A 75 -4.91 10.85 -3.19
CA VAL A 75 -5.04 10.06 -1.96
C VAL A 75 -4.46 10.78 -0.75
N LYS A 76 -5.39 11.19 0.09
CA LYS A 76 -5.26 11.99 1.29
C LYS A 76 -4.71 11.19 2.49
N VAL A 77 -3.57 10.50 2.35
CA VAL A 77 -2.80 10.08 3.53
C VAL A 77 -1.95 11.27 3.94
N PHE A 78 -2.46 12.08 4.85
CA PHE A 78 -1.94 13.42 5.14
C PHE A 78 -0.70 13.37 6.03
N THR A 79 -0.52 12.31 6.81
CA THR A 79 0.60 12.22 7.77
C THR A 79 1.27 10.84 7.80
N LYS A 80 2.53 10.82 8.25
CA LYS A 80 3.26 9.59 8.56
C LYS A 80 2.51 8.72 9.58
N GLN A 81 1.83 9.37 10.52
CA GLN A 81 1.12 8.71 11.61
C GLN A 81 -0.11 7.96 11.09
N GLU A 82 -0.90 8.57 10.21
CA GLU A 82 -2.03 7.91 9.55
C GLU A 82 -1.57 6.71 8.73
N ALA A 83 -0.49 6.87 7.96
CA ALA A 83 0.07 5.80 7.15
C ALA A 83 0.55 4.62 8.02
N LEU A 84 1.19 4.92 9.16
CA LEU A 84 1.59 3.93 10.14
C LEU A 84 0.39 3.23 10.77
N GLU A 85 -0.67 3.96 11.11
CA GLU A 85 -1.88 3.36 11.68
C GLU A 85 -2.55 2.41 10.68
N LEU A 86 -2.66 2.81 9.40
CA LEU A 86 -3.20 1.97 8.34
C LEU A 86 -2.36 0.71 8.10
N LEU A 87 -1.03 0.82 8.13
CA LEU A 87 -0.11 -0.32 8.10
C LEU A 87 -0.41 -1.29 9.26
N LYS A 88 -0.52 -0.76 10.48
CA LYS A 88 -0.78 -1.56 11.68
C LYS A 88 -2.14 -2.24 11.61
N GLN A 89 -3.16 -1.57 11.08
CA GLN A 89 -4.48 -2.18 10.87
C GLN A 89 -4.43 -3.31 9.85
N GLY A 90 -3.67 -3.15 8.75
CA GLY A 90 -3.43 -4.21 7.78
C GLY A 90 -2.82 -5.46 8.42
N MET A 91 -1.80 -5.29 9.26
CA MET A 91 -1.20 -6.39 10.01
C MET A 91 -2.19 -7.04 10.99
N LYS A 92 -2.85 -6.24 11.83
CA LYS A 92 -3.80 -6.73 12.85
C LYS A 92 -5.00 -7.47 12.25
N THR A 93 -5.42 -7.11 11.03
CA THR A 93 -6.50 -7.81 10.33
C THR A 93 -6.02 -9.05 9.59
N GLY A 94 -4.71 -9.31 9.54
CA GLY A 94 -4.13 -10.41 8.77
C GLY A 94 -4.23 -10.21 7.26
N LEU A 95 -4.38 -8.96 6.80
CA LEU A 95 -4.35 -8.64 5.38
C LEU A 95 -2.91 -8.40 4.91
N ILE A 96 -2.14 -9.49 4.93
CA ILE A 96 -0.69 -9.51 4.72
C ILE A 96 -0.30 -10.49 3.62
N SER A 97 0.91 -10.32 3.08
CA SER A 97 1.48 -11.24 2.09
C SER A 97 1.74 -12.63 2.69
N ASP A 98 1.55 -13.67 1.88
CA ASP A 98 2.01 -15.03 2.21
C ASP A 98 3.54 -15.18 2.13
N ARG A 99 4.23 -14.16 1.63
CA ARG A 99 5.69 -14.11 1.54
C ARG A 99 6.21 -13.31 2.71
N VAL A 100 7.24 -13.85 3.36
CA VAL A 100 7.91 -13.21 4.50
C VAL A 100 9.40 -13.00 4.22
N GLU A 101 9.99 -12.02 4.88
CA GLU A 101 11.43 -11.85 5.03
C GLU A 101 11.74 -11.74 6.52
N GLY A 102 12.42 -12.75 7.06
CA GLY A 102 12.42 -12.97 8.51
C GLY A 102 10.99 -13.16 9.01
N GLN A 103 10.58 -12.34 9.97
CA GLN A 103 9.21 -12.32 10.50
C GLN A 103 8.26 -11.37 9.75
N TRP A 104 8.77 -10.54 8.84
CA TRP A 104 8.03 -9.44 8.25
C TRP A 104 7.34 -9.86 6.94
N PRO A 105 6.01 -9.69 6.81
CA PRO A 105 5.34 -9.89 5.54
C PRO A 105 5.89 -8.94 4.47
N LYS A 106 6.14 -9.44 3.26
CA LYS A 106 6.67 -8.62 2.15
C LYS A 106 5.75 -7.47 1.77
N ASN A 107 4.45 -7.68 1.90
CA ASN A 107 3.43 -6.66 1.68
C ASN A 107 2.39 -6.73 2.80
N VAL A 108 1.84 -5.57 3.13
CA VAL A 108 0.67 -5.39 3.99
C VAL A 108 -0.33 -4.53 3.23
N TRP A 109 -1.60 -4.89 3.26
CA TRP A 109 -2.64 -4.11 2.64
C TRP A 109 -3.63 -3.60 3.68
N SER A 110 -4.22 -2.44 3.40
CA SER A 110 -5.26 -1.82 4.20
C SER A 110 -6.22 -1.06 3.30
N VAL A 111 -7.36 -0.64 3.84
CA VAL A 111 -8.34 0.15 3.09
C VAL A 111 -8.76 1.33 3.96
N MET A 112 -8.67 2.53 3.39
CA MET A 112 -9.13 3.76 4.04
C MET A 112 -10.67 3.82 4.12
N GLU A 113 -11.21 4.73 4.92
CA GLU A 113 -12.66 4.88 5.11
C GLU A 113 -13.41 5.18 3.80
N ASP A 114 -12.78 5.90 2.87
CA ASP A 114 -13.29 6.21 1.53
C ASP A 114 -13.10 5.06 0.52
N LYS A 115 -12.79 3.85 1.01
CA LYS A 115 -12.59 2.61 0.25
C LYS A 115 -11.37 2.62 -0.67
N ILE A 116 -10.41 3.52 -0.45
CA ILE A 116 -9.16 3.50 -1.20
C ILE A 116 -8.24 2.40 -0.64
N PRO A 117 -7.88 1.38 -1.44
CA PRO A 117 -6.95 0.35 -1.02
C PRO A 117 -5.51 0.86 -1.07
N LEU A 118 -4.75 0.51 -0.03
CA LEU A 118 -3.35 0.86 0.13
C LEU A 118 -2.50 -0.40 0.15
N GLU A 119 -1.31 -0.32 -0.43
CA GLU A 119 -0.28 -1.35 -0.34
C GLU A 119 0.95 -0.77 0.32
N ALA A 120 1.43 -1.41 1.37
CA ALA A 120 2.70 -1.15 2.00
C ALA A 120 3.67 -2.30 1.69
N GLN A 121 4.85 -1.98 1.18
CA GLN A 121 5.90 -2.92 0.86
C GLN A 121 7.02 -2.83 1.90
N LEU A 122 7.55 -3.97 2.33
CA LEU A 122 8.70 -4.01 3.23
C LEU A 122 9.93 -3.40 2.55
N GLU A 123 10.53 -2.41 3.21
CA GLU A 123 11.72 -1.68 2.76
C GLU A 123 12.98 -2.19 3.50
N SER A 124 12.87 -2.41 4.81
CA SER A 124 13.95 -2.97 5.64
C SER A 124 13.39 -4.03 6.60
N ALA A 125 13.81 -5.28 6.42
CA ALA A 125 13.46 -6.37 7.32
C ALA A 125 14.21 -6.28 8.67
N GLU A 126 15.38 -5.67 8.69
CA GLU A 126 16.17 -5.43 9.91
C GLU A 126 15.42 -4.49 10.86
N GLU A 127 14.76 -3.46 10.31
CA GLU A 127 14.05 -2.45 11.10
C GLU A 127 12.54 -2.65 11.18
N GLY A 128 11.97 -3.54 10.36
CA GLY A 128 10.52 -3.65 10.19
C GLY A 128 9.89 -2.42 9.55
N THR A 129 10.62 -1.78 8.65
CA THR A 129 10.22 -0.52 8.01
C THR A 129 9.50 -0.80 6.69
N TYR A 130 8.33 -0.21 6.52
CA TYR A 130 7.50 -0.33 5.33
C TYR A 130 7.31 1.00 4.62
N HIS A 131 7.19 0.95 3.30
CA HIS A 131 6.80 2.08 2.48
C HIS A 131 5.51 1.76 1.72
N GLY A 132 4.50 2.61 1.84
CA GLY A 132 3.20 2.39 1.22
C GLY A 132 2.75 3.47 0.24
N TYR A 133 1.86 3.03 -0.65
CA TYR A 133 1.26 3.82 -1.71
C TYR A 133 -0.19 3.39 -1.93
N PRO A 134 -1.04 4.30 -2.45
CA PRO A 134 -2.35 3.92 -2.90
C PRO A 134 -2.25 3.00 -4.11
N MET A 135 -3.12 1.99 -4.15
CA MET A 135 -3.19 1.11 -5.30
C MET A 135 -3.96 1.81 -6.43
N GLN A 136 -3.57 1.56 -7.67
CA GLN A 136 -4.23 2.18 -8.83
C GLN A 136 -5.59 1.53 -9.08
N THR A 137 -6.61 2.33 -9.39
CA THR A 137 -7.98 1.85 -9.59
C THR A 137 -8.11 0.82 -10.70
N GLU A 138 -7.22 0.85 -11.69
CA GLU A 138 -7.19 -0.10 -12.81
C GLU A 138 -6.44 -1.40 -12.48
N ASP A 139 -5.77 -1.46 -11.32
CA ASP A 139 -5.18 -2.69 -10.81
C ASP A 139 -6.30 -3.57 -10.26
N PRO A 140 -6.60 -4.71 -10.89
CA PRO A 140 -7.76 -5.47 -10.45
C PRO A 140 -7.52 -6.12 -9.06
N PHE A 141 -6.28 -6.07 -8.51
CA PHE A 141 -5.95 -6.61 -7.19
C PHE A 141 -6.56 -5.73 -6.10
N CYS A 142 -6.91 -4.47 -6.42
CA CYS A 142 -7.68 -3.57 -5.58
C CYS A 142 -9.00 -4.20 -5.13
N GLU A 143 -9.73 -4.83 -6.05
CA GLU A 143 -11.03 -5.45 -5.75
C GLU A 143 -10.86 -6.59 -4.73
N GLU A 144 -9.81 -7.40 -4.89
CA GLU A 144 -9.51 -8.50 -3.97
C GLU A 144 -9.08 -7.95 -2.60
N VAL A 145 -8.26 -6.90 -2.54
CA VAL A 145 -7.87 -6.24 -1.27
C VAL A 145 -9.10 -5.70 -0.54
N ILE A 146 -10.00 -4.99 -1.23
CA ILE A 146 -11.24 -4.45 -0.64
C ILE A 146 -12.15 -5.57 -0.12
N LYS A 147 -12.34 -6.63 -0.93
CA LYS A 147 -13.14 -7.80 -0.54
C LYS A 147 -12.57 -8.48 0.70
N GLN A 148 -11.27 -8.77 0.70
CA GLN A 148 -10.59 -9.45 1.79
C GLN A 148 -10.52 -8.61 3.07
N TRP A 149 -10.41 -7.28 2.93
CA TRP A 149 -10.53 -6.33 4.04
C TRP A 149 -11.91 -6.43 4.70
N ARG A 150 -12.99 -6.42 3.91
CA ARG A 150 -14.36 -6.53 4.44
C ARG A 150 -14.55 -7.83 5.21
N ILE A 151 -14.16 -8.96 4.61
CA ILE A 151 -14.26 -10.29 5.25
C ILE A 151 -13.53 -10.28 6.60
N ARG A 152 -12.29 -9.78 6.66
CA ARG A 152 -11.49 -9.75 7.89
C ARG A 152 -12.02 -8.79 8.95
N ARG A 153 -12.61 -7.67 8.55
CA ARG A 153 -13.22 -6.68 9.46
C ARG A 153 -14.49 -7.19 10.15
N GLU A 154 -15.17 -8.14 9.53
CA GLU A 154 -16.39 -8.79 10.06
C GLU A 154 -16.05 -10.00 10.96
N LEU A 155 -14.79 -10.43 11.02
CA LEU A 155 -14.38 -11.52 11.92
C LEU A 155 -14.48 -11.08 13.39
N PRO A 156 -14.91 -11.98 14.30
CA PRO A 156 -14.80 -11.75 15.72
C PRO A 156 -13.34 -11.44 16.06
N LYS A 157 -13.11 -10.33 16.77
CA LYS A 157 -11.76 -10.02 17.27
C LYS A 157 -11.44 -11.04 18.36
N LEU A 158 -10.50 -11.93 18.07
CA LEU A 158 -9.97 -12.93 19.01
C LEU A 158 -9.23 -12.25 20.17
#